data_AF-A0A0R1NUQ6-F1
#
_entry.id   AF-A0A0R1NUQ6-F1
#
_cell.length_a   1.000
_cell.length_b   1.000
_cell.length_c   1.000
_cell.angle_alpha   90.00
_cell.angle_beta   90.00
_cell.angle_gamma   90.00
#
_symmetry.space_group_name_H-M   'P 1'
#
loop_
_entity.id
_entity.type
_entity.pdbx_description
1 polymer ?
#
loop_
_entity_poly.entity_id
_entity_poly.type
_entity_poly.pdbx_seq_one_letter_code
_entity_poly.pdbx_strand_id
1 'polypeptide(L)'
;MKKLLILNEHHSVVPALKKLLVGESEIDYQEYSGDLQDAASYATYLQGVDWILTALGPNDVDLDFEALFDGIDDVQPPISHFVMLSYAGVDDELPVQPSYENVKNLTEFIKQQRYAIKIVDESEIPYSIIRVPKLIDRANSKYQLFNEGEAMPNGEVSNEAVARLVLAAFKDNQLINRSVGIINA
;
A
#
# COMPACT_ATOMS: atom_id res chain seq x y z
N MET A 1 19.69 1.32 -10.87
CA MET A 1 18.27 0.95 -10.98
C MET A 1 17.77 0.63 -9.60
N LYS A 2 16.60 1.15 -9.22
CA LYS A 2 15.92 0.84 -7.96
C LYS A 2 15.13 -0.46 -8.13
N LYS A 3 15.25 -1.37 -7.17
CA LYS A 3 14.48 -2.63 -7.16
C LYS A 3 13.21 -2.48 -6.33
N LEU A 4 12.07 -2.60 -6.98
CA LEU A 4 10.74 -2.56 -6.39
C LEU A 4 10.16 -3.97 -6.23
N LEU A 5 9.89 -4.39 -5.01
CA LEU A 5 9.08 -5.58 -4.73
C LEU A 5 7.62 -5.19 -4.57
N ILE A 6 6.71 -5.86 -5.29
CA ILE A 6 5.27 -5.64 -5.22
C ILE A 6 4.60 -6.87 -4.60
N LEU A 7 3.98 -6.71 -3.43
CA LEU A 7 3.12 -7.70 -2.81
C LEU A 7 1.67 -7.37 -3.20
N ASN A 8 0.99 -8.31 -3.87
CA ASN A 8 -0.28 -8.04 -4.54
C ASN A 8 -1.24 -9.22 -4.40
N GLU A 9 -2.37 -9.01 -3.72
CA GLU A 9 -3.50 -9.94 -3.67
C GLU A 9 -4.60 -9.56 -4.69
N HIS A 10 -4.21 -9.46 -5.97
CA HIS A 10 -5.10 -9.08 -7.08
C HIS A 10 -5.72 -7.68 -6.97
N HIS A 11 -5.06 -6.75 -6.28
CA HIS A 11 -5.52 -5.38 -6.13
C HIS A 11 -5.55 -4.64 -7.49
N SER A 12 -6.69 -4.01 -7.82
CA SER A 12 -6.96 -3.44 -9.15
C SER A 12 -6.08 -2.24 -9.54
N VAL A 13 -5.37 -1.64 -8.58
CA VAL A 13 -4.36 -0.59 -8.81
C VAL A 13 -3.07 -1.15 -9.43
N VAL A 14 -2.67 -2.40 -9.11
CA VAL A 14 -1.37 -2.94 -9.54
C VAL A 14 -1.24 -3.02 -11.07
N PRO A 15 -2.26 -3.47 -11.84
CA PRO A 15 -2.22 -3.39 -13.30
C PRO A 15 -2.03 -1.96 -13.84
N ALA A 16 -2.62 -0.95 -13.19
CA ALA A 16 -2.45 0.45 -13.59
C ALA A 16 -1.03 0.95 -13.29
N LEU A 17 -0.47 0.59 -12.13
CA LEU A 17 0.91 0.91 -11.77
C LEU A 17 1.92 0.27 -12.73
N LYS A 18 1.76 -1.01 -13.06
CA LYS A 18 2.66 -1.72 -13.99
C LYS A 18 2.73 -1.04 -15.36
N LYS A 19 1.62 -0.49 -15.86
CA LYS A 19 1.61 0.31 -17.10
C LYS A 19 2.49 1.55 -17.01
N LEU A 20 2.53 2.21 -15.85
CA LEU A 20 3.40 3.36 -15.61
C LEU A 20 4.87 2.93 -15.51
N LEU A 21 5.15 1.82 -14.81
CA LEU A 21 6.50 1.30 -14.62
C LEU A 21 7.19 0.88 -15.92
N VAL A 22 6.45 0.45 -16.95
CA VAL A 22 7.02 0.16 -18.29
C VAL A 22 7.75 1.37 -18.88
N GLY A 23 7.36 2.59 -18.52
CA GLY A 23 8.02 3.83 -18.95
C GLY A 23 9.21 4.26 -18.08
N GLU A 24 9.49 3.58 -16.98
CA GLU A 24 10.46 4.00 -15.96
C GLU A 24 11.72 3.13 -16.01
N SER A 25 12.67 3.46 -16.88
CA SER A 25 13.91 2.69 -17.09
C SER A 25 14.82 2.56 -15.87
N GLU A 26 14.62 3.41 -14.86
CA GLU A 26 15.42 3.40 -13.63
C GLU A 26 14.84 2.47 -12.55
N ILE A 27 13.66 1.89 -12.78
CA ILE A 27 12.96 1.03 -11.83
C ILE A 27 12.88 -0.39 -12.41
N ASP A 28 13.50 -1.34 -11.73
CA ASP A 28 13.25 -2.76 -11.94
C ASP A 28 12.19 -3.22 -10.93
N TYR A 29 11.22 -4.04 -11.34
CA TYR A 29 10.17 -4.48 -10.43
C TYR A 29 9.87 -5.97 -10.56
N GLN A 30 9.50 -6.57 -9.43
CA GLN A 30 9.09 -7.96 -9.32
C GLN A 30 7.83 -8.05 -8.48
N GLU A 31 6.85 -8.84 -8.92
CA GLU A 31 5.74 -9.25 -8.06
C GLU A 31 6.16 -10.45 -7.22
N TYR A 32 5.87 -10.38 -5.93
CA TYR A 32 6.03 -11.49 -5.01
C TYR A 32 5.01 -12.59 -5.32
N SER A 33 5.45 -13.84 -5.28
CA SER A 33 4.60 -15.01 -5.59
C SER A 33 4.78 -16.18 -4.63
N GLY A 34 5.31 -15.93 -3.43
CA GLY A 34 5.42 -16.93 -2.36
C GLY A 34 4.19 -16.92 -1.45
N ASP A 35 4.32 -17.55 -0.28
CA ASP A 35 3.31 -17.54 0.77
C ASP A 35 3.49 -16.32 1.68
N LEU A 36 2.50 -15.42 1.69
CA LEU A 36 2.57 -14.14 2.41
C LEU A 36 2.80 -14.33 3.91
N GLN A 37 2.39 -15.47 4.47
CA GLN A 37 2.47 -15.78 5.91
C GLN A 37 3.68 -16.68 6.26
N ASP A 38 4.56 -16.97 5.29
CA ASP A 38 5.82 -17.69 5.52
C ASP A 38 7.01 -16.73 5.38
N ALA A 39 7.55 -16.24 6.50
CA ALA A 39 8.70 -15.35 6.53
C ALA A 39 9.90 -15.86 5.71
N ALA A 40 10.17 -17.17 5.74
CA ALA A 40 11.30 -17.76 5.05
C ALA A 40 11.19 -17.67 3.51
N SER A 41 9.96 -17.61 2.99
CA SER A 41 9.71 -17.51 1.55
C SER A 41 10.15 -16.17 0.94
N TYR A 42 10.31 -15.12 1.76
CA TYR A 42 10.78 -13.81 1.32
C TYR A 42 12.30 -13.74 1.10
N ALA A 43 13.06 -14.73 1.59
CA ALA A 43 14.52 -14.70 1.66
C ALA A 43 15.22 -14.36 0.33
N THR A 44 14.68 -14.81 -0.80
CA THR A 44 15.23 -14.52 -2.13
C THR A 44 14.66 -13.23 -2.73
N TYR A 45 13.38 -12.93 -2.46
CA TYR A 45 12.68 -11.76 -3.01
C TYR A 45 13.19 -10.45 -2.42
N LEU A 46 13.56 -10.44 -1.14
CA LEU A 46 14.03 -9.23 -0.46
C LEU A 46 15.48 -8.85 -0.80
N GLN A 47 16.27 -9.74 -1.42
CA GLN A 47 17.70 -9.48 -1.66
C GLN A 47 17.96 -8.22 -2.51
N GLY A 48 18.50 -7.19 -1.85
CA GLY A 48 18.83 -5.92 -2.47
C GLY A 48 17.61 -5.11 -2.91
N VAL A 49 16.43 -5.39 -2.37
CA VAL A 49 15.22 -4.58 -2.60
C VAL A 49 15.42 -3.18 -2.01
N ASP A 50 15.17 -2.16 -2.83
CA ASP A 50 15.21 -0.76 -2.42
C ASP A 50 13.84 -0.27 -1.96
N TRP A 51 12.78 -0.75 -2.61
CA TRP A 51 11.41 -0.26 -2.46
C TRP A 51 10.42 -1.41 -2.34
N ILE A 52 9.42 -1.26 -1.47
CA ILE A 52 8.33 -2.23 -1.31
C ILE A 52 7.00 -1.53 -1.55
N LEU A 53 6.12 -2.15 -2.32
CA LEU A 53 4.70 -1.82 -2.40
C LEU A 53 3.88 -2.98 -1.83
N THR A 54 3.02 -2.72 -0.86
CA THR A 54 2.01 -3.67 -0.39
C THR A 54 0.62 -3.25 -0.84
N ALA A 55 -0.05 -4.12 -1.58
CA ALA A 55 -1.45 -4.02 -1.97
C ALA A 55 -2.17 -5.30 -1.51
N LEU A 56 -2.20 -5.48 -0.19
CA LEU A 56 -2.64 -6.68 0.53
C LEU A 56 -3.99 -6.45 1.22
N GLY A 57 -4.66 -7.54 1.55
CA GLY A 57 -5.96 -7.56 2.19
C GLY A 57 -7.11 -7.87 1.22
N PRO A 58 -8.34 -8.00 1.75
CA PRO A 58 -8.74 -7.45 3.05
C PRO A 58 -8.57 -8.39 4.26
N ASN A 59 -8.25 -9.66 4.07
CA ASN A 59 -8.22 -10.65 5.16
C ASN A 59 -6.78 -10.86 5.65
N ASP A 60 -6.64 -11.18 6.94
CA ASP A 60 -5.39 -11.67 7.55
C ASP A 60 -4.15 -10.78 7.34
N VAL A 61 -4.37 -9.48 7.07
CA VAL A 61 -3.29 -8.51 6.79
C VAL A 61 -2.34 -8.33 7.98
N ASP A 62 -2.81 -8.58 9.19
CA ASP A 62 -1.96 -8.59 10.39
C ASP A 62 -0.91 -9.70 10.32
N LEU A 63 -1.34 -10.92 9.96
CA LEU A 63 -0.44 -12.07 9.79
C LEU A 63 0.51 -11.87 8.60
N ASP A 64 0.00 -11.35 7.48
CA ASP A 64 0.81 -11.10 6.29
C ASP A 64 1.92 -10.07 6.56
N PHE A 65 1.61 -9.02 7.33
CA PHE A 65 2.60 -8.00 7.70
C PHE A 65 3.58 -8.52 8.76
N GLU A 66 3.14 -9.31 9.74
CA GLU A 66 4.05 -9.95 10.70
C GLU A 66 5.11 -10.80 9.97
N ALA A 67 4.68 -11.67 9.06
CA ALA A 67 5.60 -12.52 8.30
C ALA A 67 6.49 -11.73 7.32
N LEU A 68 5.96 -10.67 6.68
CA LEU A 68 6.77 -9.78 5.83
C LEU A 68 7.88 -9.11 6.64
N PHE A 69 7.56 -8.55 7.81
CA PHE A 69 8.53 -7.84 8.64
C PHE A 69 9.54 -8.79 9.28
N ASP A 70 9.14 -10.00 9.69
CA ASP A 70 10.09 -11.07 10.06
C ASP A 70 11.08 -11.36 8.92
N GLY A 71 10.58 -11.46 7.67
CA GLY A 71 11.43 -11.64 6.50
C GLY A 71 12.37 -10.46 6.21
N ILE A 72 11.92 -9.23 6.44
CA ILE A 72 12.73 -8.01 6.33
C ILE A 72 13.84 -8.01 7.38
N ASP A 73 13.54 -8.36 8.62
CA ASP A 73 14.50 -8.42 9.73
C ASP A 73 15.57 -9.51 9.50
N ASP A 74 15.15 -10.65 8.95
CA ASP A 74 16.06 -11.76 8.60
C ASP A 74 17.01 -11.42 7.44
N VAL A 75 16.50 -10.75 6.40
CA VAL A 75 17.28 -10.47 5.17
C VAL A 75 18.06 -9.15 5.27
N GLN A 76 17.57 -8.19 6.04
CA GLN A 76 18.08 -6.81 6.16
C GLN A 76 18.32 -6.14 4.80
N PRO A 77 17.31 -6.08 3.92
CA PRO A 77 17.42 -5.38 2.65
C PRO A 77 17.63 -3.87 2.85
N PRO A 78 18.29 -3.17 1.90
CA PRO A 78 18.54 -1.74 1.98
C PRO A 78 17.28 -0.92 1.62
N ILE A 79 16.13 -1.24 2.23
CA ILE A 79 14.86 -0.59 1.93
C ILE A 79 14.99 0.90 2.26
N SER A 80 14.72 1.71 1.24
CA SER A 80 14.73 3.16 1.30
C SER A 80 13.33 3.77 1.24
N HIS A 81 12.32 2.98 0.88
CA HIS A 81 10.91 3.40 0.91
C HIS A 81 9.94 2.21 0.93
N PHE A 82 8.99 2.21 1.85
CA PHE A 82 7.86 1.29 1.92
C PHE A 82 6.55 2.03 1.60
N VAL A 83 5.78 1.59 0.61
CA VAL A 83 4.47 2.16 0.27
C VAL A 83 3.37 1.14 0.57
N MET A 84 2.44 1.51 1.43
CA MET A 84 1.28 0.70 1.78
C MET A 84 0.02 1.25 1.15
N LEU A 85 -0.69 0.44 0.36
CA LEU A 85 -2.10 0.68 0.10
C LEU A 85 -2.91 0.14 1.27
N SER A 86 -3.63 1.03 1.93
CA SER A 86 -4.61 0.71 2.97
C SER A 86 -5.98 1.24 2.56
N TYR A 87 -6.94 1.22 3.46
CA TYR A 87 -8.34 1.51 3.18
C TYR A 87 -8.76 2.82 3.83
N ALA A 88 -9.49 3.65 3.09
CA ALA A 88 -10.13 4.82 3.69
C ALA A 88 -11.20 4.40 4.70
N GLY A 89 -11.28 5.09 5.82
CA GLY A 89 -12.18 4.79 6.94
C GLY A 89 -11.52 3.99 8.07
N VAL A 90 -10.25 3.60 7.93
CA VAL A 90 -9.50 2.93 9.01
C VAL A 90 -9.05 3.92 10.09
N ASP A 91 -9.04 5.22 9.82
CA ASP A 91 -8.59 6.29 10.72
C ASP A 91 -9.78 7.10 11.27
N ASP A 92 -11.00 6.55 11.21
CA ASP A 92 -12.25 7.22 11.59
C ASP A 92 -12.45 8.59 10.87
N GLU A 93 -11.87 8.74 9.68
CA GLU A 93 -11.84 9.99 8.91
C GLU A 93 -13.10 10.24 8.08
N LEU A 94 -13.91 9.20 7.84
CA LEU A 94 -15.10 9.25 7.00
C LEU A 94 -16.37 9.55 7.82
N PRO A 95 -17.30 10.37 7.31
CA PRO A 95 -18.55 10.65 8.02
C PRO A 95 -19.50 9.45 8.05
N VAL A 96 -19.37 8.53 7.09
CA VAL A 96 -20.10 7.26 7.04
C VAL A 96 -19.12 6.14 6.70
N GLN A 97 -19.11 5.08 7.50
CA GLN A 97 -18.24 3.93 7.25
C GLN A 97 -18.65 3.22 5.95
N PRO A 98 -17.70 2.98 5.01
CA PRO A 98 -18.00 2.27 3.78
C PRO A 98 -18.13 0.77 4.03
N SER A 99 -18.81 0.09 3.10
CA SER A 99 -18.68 -1.35 2.95
C SER A 99 -17.43 -1.66 2.12
N TYR A 100 -16.59 -2.57 2.60
CA TYR A 100 -15.44 -3.06 1.84
C TYR A 100 -15.78 -4.38 1.15
N GLU A 101 -15.29 -4.57 -0.07
CA GLU A 101 -15.50 -5.82 -0.80
C GLU A 101 -14.86 -6.98 -0.05
N ASN A 102 -15.53 -8.14 -0.03
CA ASN A 102 -15.08 -9.36 0.65
C ASN A 102 -14.85 -9.26 2.17
N VAL A 103 -15.26 -8.17 2.82
CA VAL A 103 -15.21 -8.02 4.29
C VAL A 103 -16.52 -8.47 4.94
N LYS A 104 -16.46 -9.52 5.75
CA LYS A 104 -17.61 -10.06 6.50
C LYS A 104 -17.75 -9.45 7.90
N ASN A 105 -16.63 -9.19 8.57
CA ASN A 105 -16.58 -8.61 9.91
C ASN A 105 -15.82 -7.29 9.85
N LEU A 106 -16.56 -6.19 9.73
CA LEU A 106 -16.02 -4.85 9.62
C LEU A 106 -15.16 -4.46 10.82
N THR A 107 -15.59 -4.80 12.05
CA THR A 107 -14.85 -4.45 13.26
C THR A 107 -13.49 -5.13 13.30
N GLU A 108 -13.43 -6.41 12.95
CA GLU A 108 -12.16 -7.15 12.92
C GLU A 108 -11.24 -6.66 11.82
N PHE A 109 -11.80 -6.47 10.62
CA PHE A 109 -11.08 -5.88 9.49
C PHE A 109 -10.41 -4.56 9.86
N ILE A 110 -11.14 -3.61 10.46
CA ILE A 110 -10.57 -2.31 10.87
C ILE A 110 -9.44 -2.49 11.89
N LYS A 111 -9.55 -3.44 12.83
CA LYS A 111 -8.48 -3.72 13.79
C LYS A 111 -7.23 -4.26 13.10
N GLN A 112 -7.38 -5.23 12.21
CA GLN A 112 -6.25 -5.83 11.47
C GLN A 112 -5.55 -4.77 10.61
N GLN A 113 -6.31 -3.93 9.90
CA GLN A 113 -5.75 -2.83 9.10
C GLN A 113 -4.99 -1.81 9.95
N ARG A 114 -5.53 -1.41 11.11
CA ARG A 114 -4.85 -0.52 12.06
C ARG A 114 -3.57 -1.14 12.62
N TYR A 115 -3.58 -2.43 12.88
CA TYR A 115 -2.42 -3.15 13.38
C TYR A 115 -1.31 -3.23 12.31
N ALA A 116 -1.64 -3.56 11.06
CA ALA A 116 -0.69 -3.53 9.95
C ALA A 116 -0.09 -2.13 9.72
N ILE A 117 -0.91 -1.07 9.78
CA ILE A 117 -0.44 0.32 9.74
C ILE A 117 0.55 0.60 10.87
N LYS A 118 0.25 0.13 12.08
CA LYS A 118 1.11 0.32 13.24
C LYS A 118 2.47 -0.40 13.08
N ILE A 119 2.49 -1.62 12.52
CA ILE A 119 3.74 -2.33 12.21
C ILE A 119 4.60 -1.47 11.27
N VAL A 120 4.01 -0.92 10.20
CA VAL A 120 4.72 -0.05 9.25
C VAL A 120 5.26 1.20 9.94
N ASP A 121 4.44 1.87 10.76
CA ASP A 121 4.82 3.09 11.48
C ASP A 121 5.97 2.85 12.49
N GLU A 122 5.97 1.70 13.16
CA GLU A 122 6.99 1.32 14.15
C GLU A 122 8.27 0.71 13.52
N SER A 123 8.30 0.43 12.22
CA SER A 123 9.39 -0.30 11.56
C SER A 123 10.71 0.46 11.37
N GLU A 124 10.75 1.75 11.67
CA GLU A 124 11.87 2.68 11.36
C GLU A 124 12.20 2.81 9.85
N ILE A 125 11.50 2.11 8.95
CA ILE A 125 11.66 2.22 7.50
C ILE A 125 10.90 3.46 7.02
N PRO A 126 11.49 4.33 6.16
CA PRO A 126 10.74 5.44 5.57
C PRO A 126 9.52 4.93 4.81
N TYR A 127 8.32 5.41 5.14
CA TYR A 127 7.07 4.86 4.61
C TYR A 127 6.15 5.90 3.98
N SER A 128 5.20 5.45 3.16
CA SER A 128 4.01 6.22 2.78
C SER A 128 2.79 5.32 2.85
N ILE A 129 1.76 5.70 3.59
CA ILE A 129 0.48 4.98 3.63
C ILE A 129 -0.54 5.74 2.79
N ILE A 130 -1.20 5.05 1.87
CA ILE A 130 -2.24 5.59 1.00
C ILE A 130 -3.55 4.92 1.36
N ARG A 131 -4.47 5.67 1.99
CA ARG A 131 -5.80 5.20 2.39
C ARG A 131 -6.77 5.35 1.22
N VAL A 132 -7.09 4.23 0.58
CA VAL A 132 -7.84 4.17 -0.68
C VAL A 132 -9.33 3.96 -0.39
N PRO A 133 -10.24 4.82 -0.91
CA PRO A 133 -11.68 4.62 -0.82
C PRO A 133 -12.16 3.62 -1.88
N LYS A 134 -13.44 3.68 -2.25
CA LYS A 134 -13.97 2.87 -3.34
C LYS A 134 -13.19 3.12 -4.64
N LEU A 135 -12.63 2.06 -5.21
CA LEU A 135 -11.96 2.09 -6.50
C LEU A 135 -12.97 2.05 -7.65
N ILE A 136 -12.66 2.76 -8.72
CA ILE A 136 -13.46 2.79 -9.95
C ILE A 136 -12.58 2.61 -11.19
N ASP A 137 -13.13 1.91 -12.18
CA ASP A 137 -12.48 1.68 -13.47
C ASP A 137 -12.93 2.73 -14.49
N ARG A 138 -12.52 3.98 -14.26
CA ARG A 138 -12.69 5.10 -15.21
C ARG A 138 -11.40 5.88 -15.33
N ALA A 139 -11.10 6.37 -16.54
CA ALA A 139 -9.97 7.25 -16.76
C ALA A 139 -10.17 8.57 -16.00
N ASN A 140 -9.43 8.76 -14.92
CA ASN A 140 -9.31 10.01 -14.19
C ASN A 140 -8.03 10.00 -13.39
N SER A 141 -7.06 10.82 -13.75
CA SER A 141 -5.76 10.88 -13.07
C SER A 141 -5.67 11.98 -12.02
N LYS A 142 -6.74 12.76 -11.83
CA LYS A 142 -6.81 13.86 -10.86
C LYS A 142 -7.34 13.36 -9.54
N TYR A 143 -6.68 13.78 -8.46
CA TYR A 143 -7.05 13.44 -7.11
C TYR A 143 -6.79 14.61 -6.17
N GLN A 144 -7.39 14.53 -5.00
CA GLN A 144 -7.11 15.37 -3.84
C GLN A 144 -6.70 14.47 -2.67
N LEU A 145 -5.83 14.99 -1.80
CA LEU A 145 -5.28 14.27 -0.66
C LEU A 145 -5.81 14.84 0.65
N PHE A 146 -5.97 13.97 1.64
CA PHE A 146 -6.38 14.30 3.01
C PHE A 146 -5.34 13.72 3.97
N ASN A 147 -4.86 14.52 4.91
CA ASN A 147 -3.86 14.05 5.86
C ASN A 147 -4.49 13.17 6.94
N GLU A 148 -3.67 12.41 7.65
CA GLU A 148 -4.08 11.72 8.87
C GLU A 148 -4.69 12.70 9.89
N GLY A 149 -5.78 12.29 10.53
CA GLY A 149 -6.54 13.14 11.45
C GLY A 149 -7.39 14.25 10.80
N GLU A 150 -7.33 14.44 9.48
CA GLU A 150 -8.24 15.34 8.76
C GLU A 150 -9.53 14.60 8.36
N ALA A 151 -10.67 15.30 8.44
CA ALA A 151 -11.93 14.76 7.95
C ALA A 151 -11.88 14.59 6.42
N MET A 152 -12.22 13.39 5.96
CA MET A 152 -12.28 13.04 4.54
C MET A 152 -13.74 12.77 4.14
N PRO A 153 -14.27 13.39 3.07
CA PRO A 153 -15.61 13.05 2.60
C PRO A 153 -15.62 11.65 1.99
N ASN A 154 -16.76 10.97 2.06
CA ASN A 154 -16.96 9.75 1.28
C ASN A 154 -16.77 10.07 -0.21
N GLY A 155 -16.05 9.20 -0.92
CA GLY A 155 -15.76 9.40 -2.34
C GLY A 155 -15.29 8.13 -3.01
N GLU A 156 -14.89 8.29 -4.26
CA GLU A 156 -14.32 7.24 -5.09
C GLU A 156 -13.04 7.75 -5.76
N VAL A 157 -12.14 6.83 -6.09
CA VAL A 157 -10.88 7.17 -6.75
C VAL A 157 -10.59 6.17 -7.87
N SER A 158 -10.05 6.65 -9.00
CA SER A 158 -9.68 5.72 -10.06
C SER A 158 -8.43 4.93 -9.73
N ASN A 159 -8.30 3.73 -10.32
CA ASN A 159 -7.06 2.96 -10.27
C ASN A 159 -5.86 3.76 -10.81
N GLU A 160 -6.07 4.58 -11.83
CA GLU A 160 -5.03 5.41 -12.46
C GLU A 160 -4.52 6.51 -11.51
N ALA A 161 -5.42 7.18 -10.78
CA ALA A 161 -5.05 8.21 -9.82
C ALA A 161 -4.21 7.63 -8.67
N VAL A 162 -4.61 6.49 -8.11
CA VAL A 162 -3.83 5.81 -7.05
C VAL A 162 -2.48 5.34 -7.58
N ALA A 163 -2.44 4.72 -8.76
CA ALA A 163 -1.18 4.27 -9.36
C ALA A 163 -0.19 5.43 -9.59
N ARG A 164 -0.68 6.59 -10.02
CA ARG A 164 0.14 7.80 -10.15
C ARG A 164 0.66 8.30 -8.80
N LEU A 165 -0.16 8.27 -7.75
CA LEU A 165 0.27 8.64 -6.40
C LEU A 165 1.32 7.67 -5.86
N VAL A 166 1.16 6.36 -6.08
CA VAL A 166 2.16 5.34 -5.68
C VAL A 166 3.49 5.59 -6.37
N LEU A 167 3.49 5.81 -7.69
CA LEU A 167 4.73 6.10 -8.41
C LEU A 167 5.36 7.41 -7.94
N ALA A 168 4.55 8.45 -7.71
CA ALA A 168 5.03 9.71 -7.15
C ALA A 168 5.60 9.53 -5.75
N ALA A 169 4.99 8.69 -4.89
CA ALA A 169 5.51 8.40 -3.57
C ALA A 169 6.94 7.84 -3.63
N PHE A 170 7.21 6.86 -4.51
CA PHE A 170 8.56 6.32 -4.65
C PHE A 170 9.58 7.31 -5.23
N LYS A 171 9.14 8.23 -6.11
CA LYS A 171 10.03 9.18 -6.80
C LYS A 171 10.27 10.47 -6.01
N ASP A 172 9.30 10.89 -5.21
CA ASP A 172 9.27 12.15 -4.51
C ASP A 172 9.14 11.95 -3.00
N ASN A 173 10.02 12.60 -2.22
CA ASN A 173 10.03 12.47 -0.75
C ASN A 173 8.87 13.19 -0.04
N GLN A 174 7.86 13.69 -0.76
CA GLN A 174 6.77 14.50 -0.18
C GLN A 174 5.81 13.71 0.72
N LEU A 175 5.78 12.38 0.57
CA LEU A 175 4.90 11.49 1.33
C LEU A 175 5.64 10.64 2.37
N ILE A 176 6.96 10.81 2.50
CA ILE A 176 7.75 10.08 3.50
C ILE A 176 7.21 10.37 4.90
N ASN A 177 6.95 9.30 5.65
CA ASN A 177 6.37 9.25 6.99
C ASN A 177 5.01 9.94 7.07
N ARG A 178 4.16 9.68 6.06
CA ARG A 178 2.80 10.22 5.99
C ARG A 178 1.77 9.15 5.67
N SER A 179 0.61 9.26 6.30
CA SER A 179 -0.63 8.59 5.91
C SER A 179 -1.59 9.57 5.24
N VAL A 180 -1.95 9.31 3.99
CA VAL A 180 -2.83 10.19 3.19
C VAL A 180 -4.03 9.44 2.63
N GLY A 181 -5.22 9.98 2.84
CA GLY A 181 -6.43 9.60 2.12
C GLY A 181 -6.44 10.21 0.72
N ILE A 182 -7.02 9.50 -0.25
CA ILE A 182 -7.08 9.95 -1.65
C ILE A 182 -8.50 9.82 -2.20
N ILE A 183 -9.05 10.86 -2.82
CA ILE A 183 -10.29 10.75 -3.61
C ILE A 183 -10.13 11.47 -4.95
N ASN A 184 -10.94 11.14 -5.96
CA ASN A 184 -10.92 11.88 -7.22
C ASN A 184 -11.24 13.36 -7.01
N ALA A 185 -10.55 14.23 -7.75
CA ALA A 185 -10.82 15.66 -7.83
C ALA A 185 -11.74 16.00 -9.03
#